data_AF-A0ABD0QSP4-F1
#
_entry.id   AF-A0ABD0QSP4-F1
#
_cell.length_a   1.000
_cell.length_b   1.000
_cell.length_c   1.000
_cell.angle_alpha   90.00
_cell.angle_beta   90.00
_cell.angle_gamma   90.00
#
_symmetry.space_group_name_H-M   'P 1'
#
loop_
_entity.id
_entity.type
_entity.pdbx_description
1 polymer ?
#
loop_
_entity_poly.entity_id
_entity_poly.type
_entity_poly.pdbx_seq_one_letter_code
_entity_poly.pdbx_strand_id
1 'polypeptide(L)'
;HERTGFAPFYLMFGRVPRMPIDLMFQSVLRDKSVCDYDQYVKSLISDLQFAMSVAQKNSVQEQKHQSSQYNKRVKGLPLAIGDQ
;
A
#
# COMPACT_ATOMS: atom_id res chain seq x y z
N HIS A 1 -36.17 -11.53 -6.29
CA HIS A 1 -35.23 -10.48 -6.75
C HIS A 1 -35.92 -9.13 -6.54
N GLU A 2 -36.06 -8.67 -5.29
CA GLU A 2 -36.82 -7.43 -4.96
C GLU A 2 -36.46 -6.79 -3.60
N ARG A 3 -35.40 -7.23 -2.88
CA ARG A 3 -35.10 -6.68 -1.54
C ARG A 3 -33.91 -5.74 -1.45
N THR A 4 -32.96 -5.80 -2.39
CA THR A 4 -31.76 -4.97 -2.37
C THR A 4 -31.65 -4.05 -3.59
N GLY A 5 -32.44 -4.28 -4.65
CA GLY A 5 -32.32 -3.56 -5.92
C GLY A 5 -31.04 -3.87 -6.72
N PHE A 6 -30.14 -4.70 -6.19
CA PHE A 6 -28.88 -5.05 -6.84
C PHE A 6 -28.93 -6.42 -7.52
N ALA A 7 -28.28 -6.52 -8.68
CA ALA A 7 -28.09 -7.78 -9.36
C ALA A 7 -27.24 -8.74 -8.49
N PRO A 8 -27.61 -10.03 -8.37
CA PRO A 8 -26.83 -11.00 -7.59
C PRO A 8 -25.35 -11.05 -7.98
N PHE A 9 -25.04 -10.96 -9.27
CA PHE A 9 -23.66 -10.92 -9.76
C PHE A 9 -22.89 -9.71 -9.22
N TYR A 10 -23.52 -8.54 -9.17
CA TYR A 10 -22.91 -7.32 -8.63
C TYR A 10 -22.62 -7.46 -7.14
N LEU A 11 -23.52 -8.10 -6.38
CA LEU A 11 -23.30 -8.34 -4.95
C LEU A 11 -22.14 -9.31 -4.67
N MET A 12 -21.88 -10.27 -5.56
CA MET A 12 -20.78 -11.23 -5.38
C MET A 12 -19.42 -10.67 -5.82
N PHE A 13 -19.39 -9.87 -6.89
CA PHE A 13 -18.14 -9.52 -7.57
C PHE A 13 -17.85 -8.01 -7.61
N GLY A 14 -18.75 -7.17 -7.08
CA GLY A 14 -18.59 -5.72 -7.03
C GLY A 14 -18.59 -5.03 -8.40
N ARG A 15 -18.96 -5.74 -9.47
CA ARG A 15 -18.96 -5.23 -10.85
C ARG A 15 -20.12 -5.81 -11.64
N VAL A 16 -20.51 -5.12 -12.71
CA VAL A 16 -21.53 -5.60 -13.66
C VAL A 16 -20.91 -6.72 -14.53
N PRO A 17 -21.64 -7.81 -14.83
CA PRO A 17 -21.11 -8.87 -15.70
C PRO A 17 -20.90 -8.30 -17.10
N ARG A 18 -19.75 -8.60 -17.72
CA ARG A 18 -19.50 -8.30 -19.13
C ARG A 18 -20.16 -9.38 -19.98
N MET A 19 -21.09 -9.00 -20.82
CA MET A 19 -21.78 -9.93 -21.71
C MET A 19 -20.88 -10.28 -22.91
N PRO A 20 -21.04 -11.46 -23.54
CA PRO A 20 -20.27 -11.84 -24.72
C PRO A 20 -20.33 -10.79 -25.84
N ILE A 21 -21.47 -10.11 -25.98
CA ILE A 21 -21.65 -9.02 -26.95
C ILE A 21 -20.77 -7.80 -26.63
N ASP A 22 -20.57 -7.48 -25.35
CA ASP A 22 -19.71 -6.39 -24.90
C ASP A 22 -18.24 -6.65 -25.25
N LEU A 23 -17.83 -7.93 -25.22
CA LEU A 23 -16.50 -8.38 -25.62
C LEU A 23 -16.32 -8.32 -27.15
N MET A 24 -17.31 -8.79 -27.90
CA MET A 24 -17.27 -8.85 -29.37
C MET A 24 -17.29 -7.47 -30.02
N PHE A 25 -18.07 -6.54 -29.47
CA PHE A 25 -18.27 -5.22 -30.08
C PHE A 25 -17.32 -4.14 -29.58
N GLN A 26 -16.44 -4.45 -28.61
CA GLN A 26 -15.45 -3.53 -28.01
C GLN A 26 -16.01 -2.14 -27.61
N SER A 27 -17.34 -1.96 -27.63
CA SER A 27 -18.02 -0.68 -27.48
C SER A 27 -18.01 -0.21 -26.03
N VAL A 28 -17.72 -1.12 -25.11
CA VAL A 28 -17.50 -0.88 -23.68
C VAL A 28 -16.04 -0.54 -23.36
N LEU A 29 -15.14 -0.48 -24.37
CA LEU A 29 -13.81 0.12 -24.22
C LEU A 29 -13.84 1.65 -24.28
N ARG A 30 -15.01 2.28 -24.08
CA ARG A 30 -15.11 3.71 -23.77
C ARG A 30 -14.92 3.99 -22.29
N ASP A 31 -13.98 3.29 -21.67
CA ASP A 31 -13.35 3.81 -20.48
C ASP A 31 -11.87 3.94 -20.81
N LYS A 32 -11.33 5.16 -20.65
CA LYS A 32 -9.94 5.51 -20.97
C LYS A 32 -8.95 4.90 -19.96
N SER A 33 -9.19 3.66 -19.58
CA SER A 33 -8.43 2.88 -18.60
C SER A 33 -8.01 1.53 -19.18
N VAL A 34 -7.96 1.40 -20.52
CA VAL A 34 -6.98 0.51 -21.15
C VAL A 34 -5.60 1.17 -20.99
N CYS A 35 -5.18 1.40 -19.75
CA CYS A 35 -3.77 1.46 -19.46
C CYS A 35 -3.27 0.06 -19.81
N ASP A 36 -2.35 0.00 -20.76
CA ASP A 36 -1.65 -1.22 -21.11
C ASP A 36 -1.30 -1.96 -19.81
N TYR A 37 -1.78 -3.19 -19.65
CA TYR A 37 -1.66 -3.94 -18.40
C TYR A 37 -0.18 -4.02 -17.98
N ASP A 38 0.70 -4.13 -18.97
CA ASP A 38 2.15 -4.14 -18.79
C ASP A 38 2.67 -2.81 -18.23
N GLN A 39 2.12 -1.67 -18.67
CA GLN A 39 2.43 -0.35 -18.14
C GLN A 39 1.93 -0.18 -16.70
N TYR A 40 0.73 -0.68 -16.38
CA TYR A 40 0.19 -0.66 -15.01
C TYR A 40 1.05 -1.49 -14.04
N VAL A 41 1.45 -2.70 -14.44
CA VAL A 41 2.32 -3.55 -13.62
C VAL A 41 3.68 -2.87 -13.41
N LYS A 42 4.25 -2.26 -14.46
CA LYS A 42 5.52 -1.52 -14.35
C LYS A 42 5.41 -0.33 -13.39
N SER A 43 4.36 0.48 -13.46
CA SER A 43 4.16 1.60 -12.54
C SER A 43 4.00 1.11 -11.10
N LEU A 44 3.20 0.06 -10.90
CA LEU A 44 2.97 -0.51 -9.57
C LEU A 44 4.27 -1.01 -8.92
N ILE A 45 5.12 -1.70 -9.69
CA ILE A 45 6.42 -2.20 -9.19
C ILE A 45 7.34 -1.02 -8.87
N SER A 46 7.40 0.00 -9.74
CA SER A 46 8.20 1.21 -9.52
C SER A 46 7.79 1.94 -8.24
N ASP A 47 6.48 2.12 -8.03
CA ASP A 47 5.95 2.81 -6.85
C ASP A 47 6.26 2.05 -5.56
N LEU A 48 6.12 0.71 -5.58
CA LEU A 48 6.47 -0.14 -4.44
C LEU A 48 7.96 -0.08 -4.12
N GLN A 49 8.83 -0.13 -5.14
CA GLN A 49 10.28 -0.01 -4.95
C GLN A 49 10.66 1.35 -4.36
N PHE A 50 10.05 2.43 -4.85
CA PHE A 50 10.27 3.76 -4.33
C PHE A 50 9.84 3.85 -2.86
N ALA A 51 8.62 3.41 -2.54
CA ALA A 51 8.08 3.42 -1.18
C ALA A 51 8.96 2.60 -0.21
N MET A 52 9.40 1.40 -0.62
CA MET A 52 10.32 0.58 0.18
C MET A 52 11.64 1.31 0.42
N SER A 53 12.21 1.96 -0.59
CA SER A 53 13.48 2.68 -0.44
C SER A 53 13.36 3.84 0.56
N VAL A 54 12.23 4.56 0.55
CA VAL A 54 11.95 5.66 1.49
C VAL A 54 11.76 5.11 2.90
N ALA A 55 10.95 4.06 3.04
CA ALA A 55 10.71 3.42 4.34
C ALA A 55 12.01 2.90 4.96
N GLN A 56 12.88 2.26 4.18
CA GLN A 56 14.17 1.75 4.63
C GLN A 56 15.10 2.88 5.10
N LYS A 57 15.23 3.97 4.32
CA LYS A 57 16.03 5.13 4.70
C LYS A 57 15.57 5.73 6.03
N ASN A 58 14.27 5.93 6.18
CA ASN A 58 13.67 6.46 7.40
C ASN A 58 13.89 5.51 8.58
N SER A 59 13.68 4.20 8.37
CA SER A 59 13.88 3.19 9.42
C SER A 59 15.32 3.17 9.93
N VAL A 60 16.32 3.26 9.05
CA VAL A 60 17.74 3.32 9.43
C VAL A 60 18.04 4.59 10.24
N GLN A 61 17.52 5.73 9.81
CA GLN A 61 17.71 7.00 10.51
C GLN A 61 17.11 6.96 11.92
N GLU A 62 15.87 6.49 12.05
CA GLU A 62 15.19 6.37 13.32
C GLU A 62 15.86 5.33 14.23
N GLN A 63 16.32 4.20 13.69
CA GLN A 63 17.07 3.21 14.45
C GLN A 63 18.37 3.81 15.02
N LYS A 64 19.11 4.59 14.23
CA LYS A 64 20.32 5.29 14.69
C LYS A 64 19.99 6.30 15.78
N HIS A 65 18.91 7.06 15.61
CA HIS A 65 18.44 8.02 16.61
C HIS A 65 18.08 7.32 17.92
N GLN A 66 17.28 6.26 17.84
CA GLN A 66 16.87 5.46 19.00
C GLN A 66 18.07 4.84 19.72
N SER A 67 19.04 4.28 18.99
CA SER A 67 20.27 3.74 19.57
C SER A 67 21.07 4.81 20.32
N SER A 68 21.23 6.00 19.74
CA SER A 68 21.89 7.14 20.42
C SER A 68 21.16 7.54 21.71
N GLN A 69 19.84 7.66 21.66
CA GLN A 69 19.04 8.03 22.83
C GLN A 69 19.05 6.95 23.91
N TYR A 70 19.02 5.67 23.52
CA TYR A 70 19.16 4.55 24.44
C TYR A 70 20.53 4.57 25.12
N ASN A 71 21.62 4.73 24.36
CA ASN A 71 22.97 4.80 24.92
C ASN A 71 23.15 5.96 25.90
N LYS A 72 22.53 7.12 25.65
CA LYS A 72 22.49 8.24 26.60
C LYS A 72 21.74 7.89 27.88
N ARG A 73 20.61 7.18 27.77
CA ARG A 73 19.81 6.75 28.93
C ARG A 73 20.50 5.65 29.75
N VAL A 74 21.21 4.72 29.09
CA VAL A 74 21.95 3.63 29.75
C VAL A 74 23.17 4.18 30.50
N LYS A 75 23.82 5.23 30.00
CA LYS A 75 24.83 5.99 30.75
C LYS A 75 24.17 6.97 31.73
N GLY A 76 23.22 6.46 32.53
CA GLY A 76 22.45 7.21 33.50
C GLY A 76 23.30 8.03 34.47
N LEU A 77 22.61 8.87 35.27
CA LEU A 77 23.20 9.81 36.23
C LEU A 77 24.47 9.24 36.88
N PRO A 78 25.55 10.04 37.00
CA PRO A 78 26.70 9.61 37.76
C PRO A 78 26.22 9.27 39.17
N LEU A 79 26.38 8.01 39.58
CA LEU A 79 26.16 7.60 40.96
C LEU A 79 27.04 8.50 41.82
N ALA A 80 26.40 9.40 42.56
CA ALA A 80 27.10 10.19 43.56
C ALA A 80 27.56 9.23 44.65
N ILE A 81 28.80 9.40 45.11
CA ILE A 81 29.35 8.62 46.22
C ILE A 81 28.43 8.86 47.43
N GLY A 82 27.60 7.87 47.76
CA GLY A 82 26.59 7.97 48.83
C GLY A 82 25.27 7.24 48.57
N ASP A 83 24.96 6.85 47.34
CA ASP A 83 23.80 5.98 47.07
C ASP A 83 24.17 4.51 47.38
N GLN A 84 23.95 4.11 48.63
CA GLN A 84 23.91 2.72 49.11
C GLN A 84 22.57 2.44 49.80
#